data_AF-A0A7W1Q5Z6-F1
#
_entry.id   AF-A0A7W1Q5Z6-F1
#
_cell.length_a   1.000
_cell.length_b   1.000
_cell.length_c   1.000
_cell.angle_alpha   90.00
_cell.angle_beta   90.00
_cell.angle_gamma   90.00
#
_symmetry.space_group_name_H-M   'P 1'
#
loop_
_entity.id
_entity.type
_entity.pdbx_description
1 polymer ?
#
loop_
_entity_poly.entity_id
_entity_poly.type
_entity_poly.pdbx_seq_one_letter_code
_entity_poly.pdbx_strand_id
1 'polypeptide(L)'
;CYGGAGDDTVSGYGGNDFLVGGGGNDRLYGGAGSDLLGPDTSHLHYRSVLLTVPLGMPQIDDSSCGPNNAARVLQFYGFNVTYQQMMDDKVDSIDSWLIDTFGFGTKPSTLTSLLQRNGLPDASLETDANFARIVQQLDNGRPVIVLLNNPGSMGFHYVTINGYNPATQIISYVETDGTQQWYTRAEFEQGWNWDLGGLFGWKNQLAYGAGLHPGTIIS
;
A
#
# COMPACT_ATOMS: atom_id res chain seq x y z
N CYS A 1 8.31 -4.57 -21.41
CA CYS A 1 9.33 -5.31 -22.18
C CYS A 1 9.94 -6.42 -21.32
N TYR A 2 10.58 -7.43 -21.94
CA TYR A 2 11.05 -8.63 -21.26
C TYR A 2 12.50 -9.00 -21.61
N GLY A 3 13.37 -9.22 -20.61
CA GLY A 3 14.77 -9.63 -20.77
C GLY A 3 14.92 -11.12 -21.04
N GLY A 4 14.49 -11.98 -20.12
CA GLY A 4 14.49 -13.43 -20.31
C GLY A 4 15.34 -14.18 -19.30
N ALA A 5 16.23 -15.05 -19.76
CA ALA A 5 17.23 -15.69 -18.90
C ALA A 5 18.61 -15.30 -19.42
N GLY A 6 19.51 -14.90 -18.54
CA GLY A 6 20.78 -14.27 -18.87
C GLY A 6 20.88 -12.86 -18.29
N ASP A 7 22.02 -12.20 -18.50
CA ASP A 7 22.21 -10.81 -18.11
C ASP A 7 21.71 -9.90 -19.25
N ASP A 8 20.50 -9.38 -19.12
CA ASP A 8 19.83 -8.63 -20.17
C ASP A 8 19.94 -7.11 -20.00
N THR A 9 19.69 -6.38 -21.09
CA THR A 9 19.46 -4.93 -21.06
C THR A 9 18.10 -4.62 -21.68
N VAL A 10 17.18 -4.13 -20.85
CA VAL A 10 15.78 -3.91 -21.24
C VAL A 10 15.45 -2.42 -21.12
N SER A 11 14.89 -1.82 -22.16
CA SER A 11 14.49 -0.40 -22.17
C SER A 11 12.99 -0.23 -22.48
N GLY A 12 12.32 0.66 -21.73
CA GLY A 12 10.91 1.04 -21.92
C GLY A 12 10.72 2.26 -22.83
N TYR A 13 11.74 3.13 -22.88
CA TYR A 13 11.78 4.35 -23.67
C TYR A 13 10.88 5.47 -23.17
N GLY A 14 9.59 5.48 -23.49
CA GLY A 14 8.73 6.60 -23.18
C GLY A 14 7.28 6.15 -23.07
N GLY A 15 6.58 6.69 -22.08
CA GLY A 15 5.33 6.13 -21.59
C GLY A 15 5.52 5.49 -20.22
N ASN A 16 4.47 4.87 -19.69
CA ASN A 16 4.54 4.14 -18.42
C ASN A 16 4.76 2.65 -18.74
N ASP A 17 5.98 2.16 -18.55
CA ASP A 17 6.38 0.82 -18.95
C ASP A 17 6.39 -0.19 -17.80
N PHE A 18 6.08 -1.45 -18.12
CA PHE A 18 6.38 -2.59 -17.26
C PHE A 18 7.57 -3.35 -17.83
N LEU A 19 8.73 -3.24 -17.20
CA LEU A 19 9.97 -3.89 -17.61
C LEU A 19 10.32 -4.99 -16.63
N VAL A 20 10.63 -6.17 -17.15
CA VAL A 20 11.06 -7.29 -16.32
C VAL A 20 12.35 -7.87 -16.90
N GLY A 21 13.35 -8.01 -16.03
CA GLY A 21 14.67 -8.53 -16.38
C GLY A 21 14.63 -10.02 -16.66
N GLY A 22 14.11 -10.80 -15.72
CA GLY A 22 14.13 -12.25 -15.78
C GLY A 22 15.31 -12.83 -14.99
N GLY A 23 15.73 -14.05 -15.33
CA GLY A 23 16.77 -14.72 -14.56
C GLY A 23 18.17 -14.25 -14.94
N GLY A 24 18.80 -13.39 -14.15
CA GLY A 24 20.20 -12.97 -14.33
C GLY A 24 20.50 -11.61 -13.69
N ASN A 25 21.62 -10.98 -14.04
CA ASN A 25 21.98 -9.63 -13.61
C ASN A 25 21.57 -8.61 -14.68
N ASP A 26 20.30 -8.25 -14.68
CA ASP A 26 19.72 -7.39 -15.70
C ASP A 26 19.95 -5.89 -15.46
N ARG A 27 19.98 -5.13 -16.55
CA ARG A 27 19.95 -3.66 -16.55
C ARG A 27 18.64 -3.19 -17.16
N LEU A 28 17.77 -2.60 -16.33
CA LEU A 28 16.47 -2.12 -16.77
C LEU A 28 16.45 -0.58 -16.83
N TYR A 29 16.03 -0.04 -17.97
CA TYR A 29 15.94 1.39 -18.23
C TYR A 29 14.50 1.76 -18.56
N GLY A 30 13.76 2.26 -17.57
CA GLY A 30 12.36 2.68 -17.72
C GLY A 30 12.17 3.67 -18.87
N GLY A 31 12.91 4.79 -18.82
CA GLY A 31 12.79 5.85 -19.80
C GLY A 31 11.95 7.00 -19.26
N ALA A 32 11.21 7.69 -20.13
CA ALA A 32 10.38 8.84 -19.76
C ALA A 32 8.96 8.41 -19.40
N GLY A 33 8.60 8.48 -18.13
CA GLY A 33 7.26 8.16 -17.64
C GLY A 33 7.34 7.47 -16.28
N SER A 34 6.27 6.84 -15.85
CA SER A 34 6.19 6.11 -14.59
C SER A 34 6.35 4.62 -14.87
N ASP A 35 7.58 4.13 -14.72
CA ASP A 35 7.95 2.76 -15.09
C ASP A 35 8.02 1.84 -13.88
N LEU A 36 7.72 0.57 -14.09
CA LEU A 36 7.83 -0.49 -13.11
C LEU A 36 8.87 -1.51 -13.57
N LEU A 37 9.95 -1.63 -12.80
CA LEU A 37 11.12 -2.47 -13.08
C LEU A 37 11.12 -3.68 -12.13
N GLY A 38 10.97 -4.88 -12.66
CA GLY A 38 10.88 -6.12 -11.88
C GLY A 38 11.99 -7.13 -12.20
N PRO A 39 12.41 -7.97 -11.23
CA PRO A 39 13.50 -8.92 -11.43
C PRO A 39 13.10 -10.14 -12.26
N ASP A 40 11.89 -10.72 -12.22
CA ASP A 40 11.56 -11.89 -13.08
C ASP A 40 10.07 -12.11 -13.46
N THR A 41 9.81 -13.06 -14.37
CA THR A 41 8.45 -13.45 -14.82
C THR A 41 7.78 -14.61 -14.10
N SER A 42 8.40 -15.19 -13.08
CA SER A 42 7.65 -16.08 -12.18
C SER A 42 6.48 -15.32 -11.50
N HIS A 43 6.48 -13.99 -11.64
CA HIS A 43 5.43 -13.06 -11.25
C HIS A 43 4.36 -12.74 -12.32
N LEU A 44 4.40 -13.35 -13.52
CA LEU A 44 3.48 -13.01 -14.65
C LEU A 44 2.01 -13.46 -14.54
N HIS A 45 1.56 -13.87 -13.36
CA HIS A 45 0.12 -13.90 -13.04
C HIS A 45 -0.23 -12.78 -12.07
N TYR A 46 0.20 -11.57 -12.39
CA TYR A 46 0.01 -10.40 -11.55
C TYR A 46 -1.41 -9.84 -11.72
N ARG A 47 -2.20 -9.91 -10.65
CA ARG A 47 -3.40 -9.07 -10.49
C ARG A 47 -2.95 -7.71 -9.98
N SER A 48 -2.19 -6.94 -10.76
CA SER A 48 -1.71 -5.65 -10.28
C SER A 48 -2.25 -4.45 -10.99
N VAL A 49 -2.23 -3.36 -10.23
CA VAL A 49 -2.55 -2.02 -10.64
C VAL A 49 -1.32 -1.16 -10.42
N LEU A 50 -0.95 -0.35 -11.43
CA LEU A 50 0.14 0.61 -11.29
C LEU A 50 -0.34 1.79 -10.43
N LEU A 51 0.33 2.01 -9.29
CA LEU A 51 0.05 3.14 -8.39
C LEU A 51 1.20 4.15 -8.31
N THR A 52 2.17 4.04 -9.22
CA THR A 52 3.30 4.97 -9.27
C THR A 52 2.80 6.35 -9.68
N VAL A 53 2.82 7.27 -8.72
CA VAL A 53 2.39 8.66 -8.87
C VAL A 53 3.58 9.58 -8.60
N PRO A 54 3.74 10.71 -9.32
CA PRO A 54 4.89 11.59 -9.16
C PRO A 54 5.04 12.07 -7.71
N LEU A 55 6.21 11.80 -7.13
CA LEU A 55 6.53 12.18 -5.74
C LEU A 55 6.62 13.69 -5.59
N GLY A 56 5.86 14.23 -4.64
CA GLY A 56 6.06 15.59 -4.14
C GLY A 56 7.23 15.71 -3.17
N MET A 57 7.50 14.67 -2.35
CA MET A 57 8.72 14.41 -1.54
C MET A 57 8.56 13.02 -0.84
N PRO A 58 9.65 12.33 -0.45
CA PRO A 58 9.58 11.17 0.44
C PRO A 58 9.09 11.63 1.82
N GLN A 59 8.05 11.00 2.34
CA GLN A 59 7.43 11.39 3.60
C GLN A 59 7.46 10.20 4.52
N ILE A 60 8.44 10.25 5.41
CA ILE A 60 8.90 9.15 6.27
C ILE A 60 8.56 9.43 7.74
N ASP A 61 7.52 10.22 8.00
CA ASP A 61 7.04 10.54 9.33
C ASP A 61 5.75 9.78 9.69
N ASP A 62 5.52 9.61 11.00
CA ASP A 62 4.40 8.87 11.58
C ASP A 62 3.01 9.45 11.22
N SER A 63 2.93 10.67 10.68
CA SER A 63 1.66 11.31 10.32
C SER A 63 1.26 11.10 8.86
N SER A 64 2.24 10.80 8.01
CA SER A 64 2.15 10.89 6.56
C SER A 64 1.58 9.66 5.85
N CYS A 65 1.63 8.46 6.48
CA CYS A 65 1.25 7.22 5.82
C CYS A 65 -0.20 7.19 5.33
N GLY A 66 -1.16 7.64 6.15
CA GLY A 66 -2.57 7.71 5.75
C GLY A 66 -2.83 8.64 4.55
N PRO A 67 -2.52 9.94 4.66
CA PRO A 67 -2.73 10.92 3.59
C PRO A 67 -1.99 10.57 2.28
N ASN A 68 -0.82 9.95 2.35
CA ASN A 68 -0.12 9.46 1.15
C ASN A 68 -0.85 8.32 0.45
N ASN A 69 -1.28 7.32 1.22
CA ASN A 69 -2.08 6.23 0.66
C ASN A 69 -3.40 6.77 0.07
N ALA A 70 -4.03 7.76 0.73
CA ALA A 70 -5.22 8.42 0.17
C ALA A 70 -4.93 9.14 -1.16
N ALA A 71 -3.91 10.00 -1.20
CA ALA A 71 -3.53 10.72 -2.41
C ALA A 71 -3.27 9.76 -3.57
N ARG A 72 -2.54 8.67 -3.29
CA ARG A 72 -2.19 7.66 -4.30
C ARG A 72 -3.41 6.92 -4.84
N VAL A 73 -4.33 6.49 -3.97
CA VAL A 73 -5.57 5.83 -4.40
C VAL A 73 -6.45 6.80 -5.19
N LEU A 74 -6.57 8.06 -4.75
CA LEU A 74 -7.33 9.08 -5.48
C LEU A 74 -6.74 9.36 -6.87
N GLN A 75 -5.42 9.50 -6.97
CA GLN A 75 -4.72 9.67 -8.24
C GLN A 75 -4.88 8.46 -9.16
N PHE A 76 -4.89 7.24 -8.61
CA PHE A 76 -5.21 6.04 -9.37
C PHE A 76 -6.59 6.11 -10.02
N TYR A 77 -7.60 6.64 -9.31
CA TYR A 77 -8.94 6.86 -9.86
C TYR A 77 -9.06 8.14 -10.72
N GLY A 78 -7.95 8.81 -11.03
CA GLY A 78 -7.90 9.96 -11.94
C GLY A 78 -8.13 11.32 -11.27
N PHE A 79 -8.17 11.39 -9.94
CA PHE A 79 -8.29 12.66 -9.22
C PHE A 79 -6.92 13.34 -9.10
N ASN A 80 -6.85 14.60 -9.52
CA ASN A 80 -5.64 15.43 -9.40
C ASN A 80 -5.55 16.03 -7.99
N VAL A 81 -5.10 15.22 -7.02
CA VAL A 81 -4.87 15.63 -5.63
C VAL A 81 -3.38 15.59 -5.30
N THR A 82 -2.97 16.34 -4.27
CA THR A 82 -1.59 16.29 -3.74
C THR A 82 -1.60 15.78 -2.31
N TYR A 83 -0.46 15.29 -1.81
CA TYR A 83 -0.31 14.98 -0.39
C TYR A 83 -0.65 16.16 0.51
N GLN A 84 -0.13 17.36 0.18
CA GLN A 84 -0.36 18.54 1.01
C GLN A 84 -1.86 18.84 1.11
N GLN A 85 -2.58 18.70 0.00
CA GLN A 85 -4.04 18.82 0.00
C GLN A 85 -4.70 17.76 0.90
N MET A 86 -4.24 16.51 0.88
CA MET A 86 -4.76 15.47 1.77
C MET A 86 -4.47 15.74 3.24
N MET A 87 -3.32 16.36 3.56
CA MET A 87 -3.01 16.83 4.91
C MET A 87 -3.90 17.98 5.34
N ASP A 88 -4.15 18.95 4.45
CA ASP A 88 -4.99 20.11 4.73
C ASP A 88 -6.48 19.72 4.88
N ASP A 89 -6.94 18.74 4.10
CA ASP A 89 -8.33 18.24 4.13
C ASP A 89 -8.61 17.26 5.27
N LYS A 90 -7.56 16.78 5.95
CA LYS A 90 -7.70 15.92 7.12
C LYS A 90 -8.32 16.73 8.25
N VAL A 91 -9.62 16.50 8.47
CA VAL A 91 -10.48 17.24 9.42
C VAL A 91 -10.05 17.07 10.87
N ASP A 92 -9.48 15.91 11.20
CA ASP A 92 -9.01 15.63 12.54
C ASP A 92 -7.58 16.16 12.68
N SER A 93 -7.35 17.00 13.69
CA SER A 93 -6.01 17.33 14.14
C SER A 93 -5.23 16.03 14.34
N ILE A 94 -3.95 16.02 13.97
CA ILE A 94 -3.04 14.91 14.26
C ILE A 94 -3.29 14.41 15.69
N ASP A 95 -3.77 13.18 15.82
CA ASP A 95 -4.09 12.58 17.11
C ASP A 95 -2.75 12.22 17.76
N SER A 96 -2.22 13.16 18.55
CA SER A 96 -0.91 13.01 19.19
C SER A 96 -0.84 11.77 20.06
N TRP A 97 -1.96 11.36 20.65
CA TRP A 97 -2.04 10.12 21.41
C TRP A 97 -1.88 8.89 20.53
N LEU A 98 -2.48 8.85 19.33
CA LEU A 98 -2.24 7.75 18.38
C LEU A 98 -0.78 7.71 17.91
N ILE A 99 -0.17 8.86 17.63
CA ILE A 99 1.25 8.92 17.26
C ILE A 99 2.11 8.39 18.40
N ASP A 100 1.95 8.93 19.60
CA ASP A 100 2.78 8.57 20.76
C ASP A 100 2.59 7.09 21.16
N THR A 101 1.40 6.53 20.96
CA THR A 101 1.06 5.17 21.41
C THR A 101 1.31 4.11 20.34
N PHE A 102 1.02 4.43 19.07
CA PHE A 102 0.93 3.49 17.97
C PHE A 102 1.79 3.86 16.75
N GLY A 103 2.51 4.98 16.78
CA GLY A 103 3.40 5.39 15.69
C GLY A 103 2.68 5.79 14.41
N PHE A 104 1.38 6.15 14.47
CA PHE A 104 0.67 6.66 13.30
C PHE A 104 -0.42 7.68 13.64
N GLY A 105 -0.68 8.62 12.72
CA GLY A 105 -1.54 9.78 13.03
C GLY A 105 -2.96 9.78 12.48
N THR A 106 -3.43 8.75 11.76
CA THR A 106 -4.69 8.81 10.99
C THR A 106 -5.58 7.58 11.22
N LYS A 107 -6.72 7.73 11.90
CA LYS A 107 -7.67 6.62 12.10
C LYS A 107 -8.22 6.08 10.77
N PRO A 108 -8.58 4.79 10.68
CA PRO A 108 -9.18 4.23 9.46
C PRO A 108 -10.45 4.96 9.02
N SER A 109 -11.28 5.39 9.97
CA SER A 109 -12.51 6.16 9.71
C SER A 109 -12.20 7.55 9.14
N THR A 110 -11.20 8.24 9.68
CA THR A 110 -10.72 9.53 9.17
C THR A 110 -10.17 9.38 7.76
N LEU A 111 -9.37 8.34 7.51
CA LEU A 111 -8.81 8.06 6.18
C LEU A 111 -9.90 7.76 5.15
N THR A 112 -10.90 6.98 5.53
CA THR A 112 -12.06 6.69 4.67
C THR A 112 -12.85 7.96 4.35
N SER A 113 -13.11 8.80 5.35
CA SER A 113 -13.78 10.10 5.16
C SER A 113 -12.98 11.03 4.24
N LEU A 114 -11.65 10.99 4.32
CA LEU A 114 -10.76 11.77 3.48
C LEU A 114 -10.89 11.37 2.00
N LEU A 115 -10.94 10.07 1.70
CA LEU A 115 -11.19 9.55 0.35
C LEU A 115 -12.57 9.97 -0.17
N GLN A 116 -13.61 9.80 0.66
CA GLN A 116 -14.99 10.12 0.30
C GLN A 116 -15.17 11.59 -0.08
N ARG A 117 -14.57 12.50 0.68
CA ARG A 117 -14.64 13.93 0.42
C ARG A 117 -13.86 14.39 -0.81
N ASN A 118 -12.84 13.62 -1.22
CA ASN A 118 -11.91 14.02 -2.27
C ASN A 118 -12.13 13.33 -3.63
N GLY A 119 -13.23 12.57 -3.77
CA GLY A 119 -13.64 12.04 -5.08
C GLY A 119 -14.16 10.61 -5.07
N LEU A 120 -14.01 9.89 -3.95
CA LEU A 120 -14.42 8.48 -3.85
C LEU A 120 -15.54 8.27 -2.83
N PRO A 121 -16.76 8.77 -3.09
CA PRO A 121 -17.86 8.73 -2.12
C PRO A 121 -18.24 7.30 -1.71
N ASP A 122 -17.96 6.31 -2.56
CA ASP A 122 -18.22 4.89 -2.30
C ASP A 122 -17.08 4.18 -1.55
N ALA A 123 -15.99 4.90 -1.23
CA ALA A 123 -14.89 4.33 -0.44
C ALA A 123 -15.44 3.84 0.91
N SER A 124 -15.04 2.63 1.29
CA SER A 124 -15.62 1.90 2.41
C SER A 124 -14.54 1.35 3.33
N LEU A 125 -14.80 1.40 4.63
CA LEU A 125 -13.99 0.77 5.67
C LEU A 125 -14.60 -0.58 6.02
N GLU A 126 -13.83 -1.65 5.88
CA GLU A 126 -14.17 -2.97 6.39
C GLU A 126 -13.14 -3.40 7.44
N THR A 127 -13.59 -4.07 8.49
CA THR A 127 -12.75 -4.65 9.55
C THR A 127 -12.97 -6.15 9.61
N ASP A 128 -12.03 -6.89 10.19
CA ASP A 128 -12.09 -8.36 10.27
C ASP A 128 -12.27 -9.03 8.89
N ALA A 129 -11.84 -8.35 7.82
CA ALA A 129 -11.87 -8.89 6.49
C ALA A 129 -10.90 -10.08 6.39
N ASN A 130 -11.20 -11.00 5.49
CA ASN A 130 -10.28 -12.09 5.16
C ASN A 130 -9.50 -11.77 3.88
N PHE A 131 -8.42 -12.51 3.64
CA PHE A 131 -7.56 -12.27 2.47
C PHE A 131 -8.30 -12.41 1.14
N ALA A 132 -9.35 -13.24 1.05
CA ALA A 132 -10.14 -13.37 -0.17
C ALA A 132 -10.86 -12.07 -0.55
N ARG A 133 -11.19 -11.21 0.43
CA ARG A 133 -11.75 -9.89 0.18
C ARG A 133 -10.76 -8.98 -0.54
N ILE A 134 -9.47 -9.00 -0.14
CA ILE A 134 -8.40 -8.27 -0.84
C ILE A 134 -8.27 -8.77 -2.27
N VAL A 135 -8.21 -10.10 -2.46
CA VAL A 135 -8.10 -10.70 -3.80
C VAL A 135 -9.28 -10.29 -4.68
N GLN A 136 -10.50 -10.28 -4.13
CA GLN A 136 -11.69 -9.84 -4.87
C GLN A 136 -11.58 -8.38 -5.33
N GLN A 137 -11.05 -7.47 -4.52
CA GLN A 137 -10.85 -6.08 -4.93
C GLN A 137 -9.81 -5.97 -6.04
N LEU A 138 -8.69 -6.68 -5.90
CA LEU A 138 -7.64 -6.73 -6.92
C LEU A 138 -8.12 -7.33 -8.24
N ASP A 139 -8.97 -8.37 -8.20
CA ASP A 139 -9.61 -8.96 -9.39
C ASP A 139 -10.53 -7.94 -10.11
N ASN A 140 -11.09 -6.98 -9.38
CA ASN A 140 -11.88 -5.88 -9.92
C ASN A 140 -11.01 -4.67 -10.33
N GLY A 141 -9.69 -4.80 -10.30
CA GLY A 141 -8.75 -3.71 -10.62
C GLY A 141 -8.75 -2.59 -9.57
N ARG A 142 -9.15 -2.87 -8.33
CA ARG A 142 -9.22 -1.90 -7.25
C ARG A 142 -8.07 -2.12 -6.27
N PRO A 143 -7.16 -1.14 -6.09
CA PRO A 143 -6.16 -1.21 -5.04
C PRO A 143 -6.83 -1.10 -3.67
N VAL A 144 -6.18 -1.64 -2.64
CA VAL A 144 -6.74 -1.72 -1.29
C VAL A 144 -5.76 -1.14 -0.28
N ILE A 145 -6.18 -0.13 0.47
CA ILE A 145 -5.39 0.35 1.60
C ILE A 145 -5.62 -0.60 2.76
N VAL A 146 -4.55 -1.01 3.44
CA VAL A 146 -4.61 -1.94 4.58
C VAL A 146 -3.83 -1.36 5.75
N LEU A 147 -4.24 -1.71 6.96
CA LEU A 147 -3.55 -1.34 8.20
C LEU A 147 -2.75 -2.53 8.71
N LEU A 148 -1.43 -2.41 8.70
CA LEU A 148 -0.52 -3.42 9.21
C LEU A 148 -0.03 -3.03 10.61
N ASN A 149 0.21 -4.03 11.45
CA ASN A 149 1.03 -3.88 12.64
C ASN A 149 2.41 -4.46 12.34
N ASN A 150 3.43 -3.60 12.28
CA ASN A 150 4.80 -4.04 12.03
C ASN A 150 5.64 -3.82 13.31
N PRO A 151 5.87 -4.88 14.10
CA PRO A 151 6.62 -4.75 15.35
C PRO A 151 8.07 -4.27 15.14
N GLY A 152 8.61 -4.38 13.92
CA GLY A 152 9.93 -3.87 13.54
C GLY A 152 9.97 -2.36 13.24
N SER A 153 8.84 -1.73 12.87
CA SER A 153 8.75 -0.29 12.54
C SER A 153 8.16 0.56 13.66
N MET A 154 8.09 0.01 14.89
CA MET A 154 7.57 0.67 16.10
C MET A 154 6.08 1.05 16.08
N GLY A 155 5.26 0.53 15.17
CA GLY A 155 3.86 0.95 15.10
C GLY A 155 2.97 0.31 14.05
N PHE A 156 1.76 0.85 13.98
CA PHE A 156 0.80 0.58 12.93
C PHE A 156 1.15 1.38 11.67
N HIS A 157 0.89 0.83 10.50
CA HIS A 157 1.30 1.42 9.23
C HIS A 157 0.30 1.15 8.11
N TYR A 158 0.01 2.16 7.29
CA TYR A 158 -0.80 1.98 6.10
C TYR A 158 0.07 1.70 4.88
N VAL A 159 -0.34 0.71 4.12
CA VAL A 159 0.20 0.44 2.78
C VAL A 159 -0.94 0.23 1.80
N THR A 160 -0.69 0.47 0.51
CA THR A 160 -1.67 0.17 -0.54
C THR A 160 -1.28 -1.11 -1.23
N ILE A 161 -2.07 -2.16 -1.01
CA ILE A 161 -1.97 -3.41 -1.77
C ILE A 161 -2.42 -3.13 -3.18
N ASN A 162 -1.51 -3.37 -4.12
CA ASN A 162 -1.75 -3.12 -5.53
C ASN A 162 -1.57 -4.36 -6.38
N GLY A 163 -1.33 -5.53 -5.77
CA GLY A 163 -1.50 -6.79 -6.48
C GLY A 163 -1.20 -8.05 -5.70
N TYR A 164 -1.47 -9.18 -6.34
CA TYR A 164 -1.29 -10.51 -5.78
C TYR A 164 -1.00 -11.53 -6.89
N ASN A 165 -0.08 -12.44 -6.60
CA ASN A 165 0.21 -13.61 -7.43
C ASN A 165 -0.25 -14.89 -6.70
N PRO A 166 -1.30 -15.57 -7.17
CA PRO A 166 -1.80 -16.78 -6.54
C PRO A 166 -0.86 -17.99 -6.68
N ALA A 167 0.02 -18.02 -7.69
CA ALA A 167 0.96 -19.12 -7.87
C ALA A 167 2.11 -19.05 -6.84
N THR A 168 2.65 -17.86 -6.61
CA THR A 168 3.77 -17.65 -5.69
C THR A 168 3.34 -17.21 -4.29
N GLN A 169 2.06 -16.88 -4.10
CA GLN A 169 1.53 -16.29 -2.87
C GLN A 169 2.21 -14.96 -2.50
N ILE A 170 2.70 -14.21 -3.50
CA ILE A 170 3.35 -12.91 -3.30
C ILE A 170 2.34 -11.79 -3.46
N ILE A 171 2.36 -10.84 -2.53
CA ILE A 171 1.53 -9.64 -2.50
C ILE A 171 2.42 -8.45 -2.87
N SER A 172 1.98 -7.63 -3.83
CA SER A 172 2.56 -6.32 -4.10
C SER A 172 1.89 -5.26 -3.26
N TYR A 173 2.69 -4.33 -2.77
CA TYR A 173 2.18 -3.11 -2.20
C TYR A 173 3.09 -1.93 -2.52
N VAL A 174 2.53 -0.73 -2.47
CA VAL A 174 3.31 0.50 -2.56
C VAL A 174 3.49 1.07 -1.17
N GLU A 175 4.75 1.29 -0.79
CA GLU A 175 5.09 1.90 0.47
C GLU A 175 4.72 3.39 0.53
N THR A 176 4.76 3.96 1.73
CA THR A 176 4.50 5.40 1.92
C THR A 176 5.45 6.26 1.08
N ASP A 177 6.72 5.87 0.98
CA ASP A 177 7.73 6.53 0.14
C ASP A 177 7.53 6.35 -1.37
N GLY A 178 6.50 5.61 -1.79
CA GLY A 178 6.16 5.35 -3.19
C GLY A 178 6.93 4.20 -3.82
N THR A 179 7.81 3.52 -3.07
CA THR A 179 8.53 2.36 -3.58
C THR A 179 7.60 1.14 -3.67
N GLN A 180 7.74 0.39 -4.76
CA GLN A 180 7.09 -0.91 -4.87
C GLN A 180 7.81 -1.90 -3.96
N GLN A 181 7.06 -2.58 -3.12
CA GLN A 181 7.53 -3.58 -2.18
C GLN A 181 6.68 -4.86 -2.32
N TRP A 182 7.13 -5.91 -1.63
CA TRP A 182 6.51 -7.23 -1.68
C TRP A 182 6.50 -7.91 -0.33
N TYR A 183 5.41 -8.62 -0.04
CA TYR A 183 5.31 -9.58 1.05
C TYR A 183 5.04 -10.97 0.51
N THR A 184 5.51 -12.00 1.21
CA THR A 184 4.80 -13.28 1.13
C THR A 184 3.44 -13.15 1.82
N ARG A 185 2.46 -13.95 1.39
CA ARG A 185 1.14 -13.95 2.02
C ARG A 185 1.20 -14.18 3.53
N ALA A 186 2.08 -15.07 3.99
CA ALA A 186 2.21 -15.39 5.40
C ALA A 186 2.71 -14.19 6.22
N GLU A 187 3.73 -13.47 5.73
CA GLU A 187 4.24 -12.25 6.38
C GLU A 187 3.16 -11.16 6.44
N PHE A 188 2.44 -10.98 5.33
CA PHE A 188 1.33 -10.04 5.27
C PHE A 188 0.23 -10.38 6.28
N GLU A 189 -0.27 -11.62 6.29
CA GLU A 189 -1.34 -12.04 7.18
C GLU A 189 -0.93 -11.97 8.66
N GLN A 190 0.35 -12.17 8.98
CA GLN A 190 0.89 -11.99 10.33
C GLN A 190 0.78 -10.54 10.81
N GLY A 191 1.16 -9.57 9.96
CA GLY A 191 1.08 -8.15 10.28
C GLY A 191 -0.34 -7.59 10.22
N TRP A 192 -1.18 -8.10 9.32
CA TRP A 192 -2.52 -7.58 9.04
C TRP A 192 -3.61 -8.11 9.99
N ASN A 193 -3.49 -9.36 10.45
CA ASN A 193 -4.44 -9.94 11.40
C ASN A 193 -4.05 -9.75 12.86
N TRP A 194 -2.79 -9.37 13.13
CA TRP A 194 -2.17 -9.09 14.43
C TRP A 194 -2.82 -9.72 15.68
N ASP A 195 -2.15 -10.71 16.27
CA ASP A 195 -2.64 -11.47 17.43
C ASP A 195 -2.95 -10.59 18.66
N LEU A 196 -4.11 -10.78 19.30
CA LEU A 196 -4.49 -10.13 20.55
C LEU A 196 -3.81 -10.75 21.80
N GLY A 197 -3.11 -11.88 21.63
CA GLY A 197 -2.33 -12.60 22.66
C GLY A 197 -0.83 -12.26 22.68
N GLY A 198 -0.13 -12.79 23.68
CA GLY A 198 1.34 -12.68 23.80
C GLY A 198 1.87 -11.37 24.39
N LEU A 199 3.20 -11.17 24.36
CA LEU A 199 3.93 -10.07 25.00
C LEU A 199 3.47 -8.66 24.55
N PHE A 200 2.87 -8.54 23.36
CA PHE A 200 2.35 -7.28 22.81
C PHE A 200 0.80 -7.22 22.75
N GLY A 201 0.09 -8.25 23.25
CA GLY A 201 -1.37 -8.34 23.19
C GLY A 201 -2.10 -7.17 23.85
N TRP A 202 -1.51 -6.55 24.87
CA TRP A 202 -2.08 -5.35 25.52
C TRP A 202 -2.09 -4.12 24.61
N LYS A 203 -1.07 -3.91 23.76
CA LYS A 203 -1.07 -2.82 22.77
C LYS A 203 -2.15 -3.05 21.72
N ASN A 204 -2.31 -4.30 21.30
CA ASN A 204 -3.34 -4.68 20.33
C ASN A 204 -4.75 -4.52 20.91
N GLN A 205 -4.95 -4.83 22.20
CA GLN A 205 -6.21 -4.54 22.89
C GLN A 205 -6.50 -3.04 23.02
N LEU A 206 -5.47 -2.22 23.32
CA LEU A 206 -5.60 -0.76 23.33
C LEU A 206 -5.92 -0.22 21.92
N ALA A 207 -5.27 -0.75 20.89
CA ALA A 207 -5.54 -0.40 19.50
C ALA A 207 -6.99 -0.72 19.12
N TYR A 208 -7.49 -1.89 19.52
CA TYR A 208 -8.89 -2.28 19.35
C TYR A 208 -9.84 -1.31 20.05
N GLY A 209 -9.55 -0.92 21.29
CA GLY A 209 -10.32 0.10 22.02
C GLY A 209 -10.26 1.50 21.38
N ALA A 210 -9.23 1.78 20.58
CA ALA A 210 -9.06 3.03 19.83
C ALA A 210 -9.72 3.02 18.44
N GLY A 211 -10.40 1.92 18.07
CA GLY A 211 -11.05 1.76 16.76
C GLY A 211 -10.13 1.27 15.66
N LEU A 212 -9.00 0.64 16.00
CA LEU A 212 -8.09 0.00 15.06
C LEU A 212 -8.34 -1.51 15.12
N HIS A 213 -8.59 -2.14 13.97
CA HIS A 213 -9.02 -3.53 13.95
C HIS A 213 -8.14 -4.38 13.03
N PRO A 214 -7.91 -5.66 13.36
CA PRO A 214 -7.29 -6.59 12.43
C PRO A 214 -8.17 -6.76 11.20
N GLY A 215 -7.58 -7.19 10.10
CA GLY A 215 -8.35 -7.37 8.87
C GLY A 215 -8.88 -6.04 8.31
N THR A 216 -8.30 -4.88 8.69
CA THR A 216 -8.75 -3.57 8.20
C THR A 216 -8.39 -3.41 6.73
N ILE A 217 -9.39 -3.14 5.90
CA ILE A 217 -9.23 -2.69 4.52
C ILE A 217 -10.03 -1.42 4.25
N ILE A 218 -9.51 -0.58 3.36
CA ILE A 218 -10.23 0.56 2.78
C ILE A 218 -10.14 0.46 1.26
N SER A 219 -11.29 0.45 0.60
CA SER A 219 -11.42 0.26 -0.85
C SER A 219 -12.61 1.00 -1.45
#